data_AF-A0A419GKA3-F1
#
_entry.id   AF-A0A419GKA3-F1
#
_cell.length_a   1.000
_cell.length_b   1.000
_cell.length_c   1.000
_cell.angle_alpha   90.00
_cell.angle_beta   90.00
_cell.angle_gamma   90.00
#
_symmetry.space_group_name_H-M   'P 1'
#
loop_
_entity.id
_entity.type
_entity.pdbx_description
1 polymer ?
#
loop_
_entity_poly.entity_id
_entity_poly.type
_entity_poly.pdbx_seq_one_letter_code
_entity_poly.pdbx_strand_id
1 'polypeptide(L)' 'MARKRQYNTLPAFDELMKPVIQAIIELGGSGTIEEINGKVYETEKLSDDVLQIPHGEDEARTEVEYRLAWTRTYL' A
#
# COMPACT_ATOMS: atom_id res chain seq x y z
N MET A 1 18.62 14.72 15.42
CA MET A 1 17.91 15.16 14.20
C MET A 1 16.91 14.08 13.81
N ALA A 2 15.65 14.22 14.20
CA ALA A 2 14.61 13.27 13.80
C ALA A 2 14.24 13.56 12.34
N ARG A 3 14.51 12.63 11.42
CA ARG A 3 13.94 12.67 10.06
C ARG A 3 12.42 12.71 10.24
N LYS A 4 11.80 13.88 10.02
CA LYS A 4 10.36 13.97 9.85
C LYS A 4 10.02 13.08 8.66
N ARG A 5 9.42 11.91 8.92
CA ARG A 5 8.76 11.12 7.87
C ARG A 5 7.62 11.98 7.36
N GLN A 6 7.82 12.65 6.23
CA GLN A 6 6.81 13.50 5.59
C GLN A 6 5.75 12.65 4.90
N TYR A 7 5.15 11.70 5.62
CA TYR A 7 4.05 10.86 5.11
C TYR A 7 3.14 10.42 6.25
N ASN A 8 2.80 11.35 7.16
CA ASN A 8 1.92 11.08 8.31
C ASN A 8 0.47 10.75 7.89
N THR A 9 0.15 10.90 6.61
CA THR A 9 -1.14 10.54 6.01
C THR A 9 -1.11 9.16 5.34
N LEU A 10 0.07 8.60 5.06
CA LEU A 10 0.20 7.26 4.48
C LEU A 10 0.41 6.23 5.59
N PRO A 11 -0.46 5.22 5.72
CA PRO A 11 -0.31 4.12 6.69
C PRO A 11 1.04 3.42 6.50
N ALA A 12 1.74 3.14 7.59
CA ALA A 12 3.03 2.44 7.52
C ALA A 12 2.88 1.05 6.88
N PHE A 13 3.97 0.46 6.38
CA PHE A 13 3.91 -0.89 5.80
C PHE A 13 3.32 -1.94 6.76
N ASP A 14 3.55 -1.79 8.07
CA ASP A 14 3.00 -2.64 9.14
C ASP A 14 1.48 -2.51 9.27
N GLU A 15 0.96 -1.30 9.03
CA GLU A 15 -0.47 -1.03 9.03
C GLU A 15 -1.11 -1.55 7.75
N LEU A 16 -0.41 -1.47 6.61
CA LEU A 16 -0.81 -2.03 5.32
C LEU A 16 -0.72 -3.57 5.27
N MET A 17 0.08 -4.21 6.13
CA MET A 17 0.18 -5.67 6.18
C MET A 17 -1.16 -6.34 6.46
N LYS A 18 -1.92 -5.81 7.43
CA LYS A 18 -3.23 -6.37 7.81
C LYS A 18 -4.25 -6.32 6.68
N PRO A 19 -4.53 -5.18 6.03
CA PRO A 19 -5.46 -5.11 4.92
C PRO A 19 -4.96 -5.88 3.70
N VAL A 20 -3.64 -5.98 3.46
CA VAL A 20 -3.09 -6.84 2.38
C VAL A 20 -3.37 -8.32 2.64
N ILE A 21 -3.12 -8.81 3.85
CA ILE A 21 -3.41 -10.20 4.21
C ILE A 21 -4.92 -10.45 4.13
N GLN A 22 -5.73 -9.52 4.64
CA GLN A 22 -7.19 -9.59 4.57
C GLN A 22 -7.66 -9.66 3.10
N ALA A 23 -7.12 -8.80 2.24
CA ALA A 23 -7.38 -8.81 0.80
C ALA A 23 -7.02 -10.14 0.16
N ILE A 24 -5.85 -10.70 0.46
CA ILE A 24 -5.42 -12.01 -0.06
C ILE A 24 -6.37 -13.12 0.40
N ILE A 25 -6.80 -13.10 1.67
CA ILE A 25 -7.75 -14.06 2.22
C ILE A 25 -9.12 -13.95 1.53
N GLU A 26 -9.62 -12.72 1.34
CA GLU A 26 -10.87 -12.47 0.63
C GLU A 26 -10.81 -12.86 -0.85
N LEU A 27 -9.64 -12.71 -1.48
CA LEU A 27 -9.37 -13.19 -2.84
C LEU A 27 -9.13 -14.71 -2.91
N GLY A 28 -9.31 -15.44 -1.81
CA GLY A 28 -9.17 -16.91 -1.79
C GLY A 28 -7.73 -17.41 -1.85
N GLY A 29 -6.77 -16.58 -1.47
CA GLY A 29 -5.35 -16.94 -1.42
C GLY A 29 -4.64 -16.90 -2.77
N SER A 30 -5.30 -16.44 -3.84
CA SER A 30 -4.69 -16.30 -5.16
C SER A 30 -5.31 -15.11 -5.89
N GLY A 31 -4.75 -13.92 -5.62
CA GLY A 31 -5.11 -12.67 -6.28
C GLY A 31 -3.92 -12.12 -7.05
N THR A 32 -4.19 -11.49 -8.20
CA THR A 32 -3.17 -10.69 -8.88
C THR A 32 -2.83 -9.44 -8.08
N ILE A 33 -1.70 -8.81 -8.41
CA ILE A 33 -1.21 -7.60 -7.76
C ILE A 33 -2.27 -6.49 -7.80
N GLU A 34 -2.90 -6.32 -8.95
CA GLU A 34 -3.93 -5.31 -9.17
C GLU A 34 -5.18 -5.60 -8.35
N GLU A 35 -5.59 -6.88 -8.23
CA GLU A 35 -6.73 -7.27 -7.41
C GLU A 35 -6.47 -7.05 -5.92
N ILE A 36 -5.30 -7.43 -5.42
CA ILE A 36 -4.92 -7.22 -4.02
C ILE A 36 -4.87 -5.72 -3.72
N ASN A 37 -4.20 -4.95 -4.58
CA ASN A 37 -4.12 -3.50 -4.43
C ASN A 37 -5.52 -2.87 -4.43
N GLY A 38 -6.38 -3.23 -5.39
CA GLY A 38 -7.76 -2.76 -5.47
C GLY A 38 -8.55 -3.06 -4.18
N LYS A 39 -8.43 -4.30 -3.67
CA LYS A 39 -9.09 -4.68 -2.41
C LYS A 39 -8.56 -3.93 -1.20
N VAL A 40 -7.25 -3.67 -1.13
CA VAL A 40 -6.66 -2.86 -0.07
C VAL A 40 -7.17 -1.43 -0.14
N TYR A 41 -7.29 -0.85 -1.33
CA TYR A 41 -7.86 0.49 -1.52
C TYR A 41 -9.31 0.56 -1.03
N GLU A 42 -10.11 -0.47 -1.31
CA GLU A 42 -11.49 -0.58 -0.82
C GLU A 42 -11.55 -0.78 0.72
N THR A 43 -10.74 -1.68 1.27
CA THR A 43 -10.78 -2.07 2.68
C THR A 43 -10.24 -0.97 3.60
N GLU A 44 -9.13 -0.33 3.24
CA GLU A 44 -8.61 0.80 4.01
C GLU A 44 -9.29 2.13 3.68
N LYS A 45 -10.10 2.19 2.61
CA LYS A 45 -10.61 3.45 2.04
C LYS A 45 -9.50 4.47 1.85
N LEU A 46 -8.39 4.02 1.25
CA LEU A 46 -7.26 4.89 0.94
C LEU A 46 -7.77 6.05 0.09
N SER A 47 -7.54 7.27 0.56
CA SER A 47 -7.95 8.48 -0.15
C SER A 47 -7.18 8.60 -1.46
N ASP A 48 -7.78 9.17 -2.51
CA ASP A 48 -7.07 9.40 -3.78
C ASP A 48 -5.79 10.25 -3.56
N ASP A 49 -5.83 11.14 -2.56
CA ASP A 49 -4.70 11.92 -2.07
C ASP A 49 -3.47 11.08 -1.72
N VAL A 50 -3.65 9.86 -1.19
CA VAL A 50 -2.54 8.94 -0.86
C VAL A 50 -2.13 8.07 -2.04
N LEU A 51 -3.06 7.74 -2.93
CA LEU A 51 -2.79 7.06 -4.19
C LEU A 51 -2.05 7.95 -5.19
N GLN A 52 -2.23 9.28 -5.12
CA GLN A 52 -1.56 10.24 -5.98
C GLN A 52 -0.18 10.69 -5.47
N ILE A 53 0.32 10.14 -4.36
CA ILE A 53 1.64 10.52 -3.83
C ILE A 53 2.72 9.83 -4.65
N PRO A 54 3.50 10.56 -5.46
CA PRO A 54 4.62 9.98 -6.19
C PRO A 54 5.71 9.54 -5.23
N HIS A 55 6.37 8.41 -5.52
CA HIS A 55 7.49 7.93 -4.72
C HIS A 55 8.79 8.65 -5.12
N GLY A 56 9.15 9.69 -4.37
CA GLY A 56 10.40 10.42 -4.58
C GLY A 56 10.45 11.15 -5.93
N GLU A 57 11.56 11.02 -6.66
CA GLU A 57 11.76 11.62 -8.00
C GLU A 57 11.20 10.72 -9.13
N ASP A 58 10.76 9.51 -8.80
CA ASP A 58 10.28 8.52 -9.77
C ASP A 58 8.75 8.60 -9.84
N GLU A 59 8.24 9.39 -10.79
CA GLU A 59 6.79 9.57 -11.02
C GLU A 59 6.11 8.29 -11.54
N ALA A 60 6.90 7.28 -11.91
CA ALA A 60 6.39 6.02 -12.46
C ALA A 60 5.66 5.15 -11.42
N ARG A 61 5.88 5.37 -10.12
CA ARG A 61 5.24 4.56 -9.07
C ARG A 61 4.81 5.40 -7.88
N THR A 62 3.63 5.07 -7.37
CA THR A 62 3.08 5.70 -6.18
C THR A 62 3.72 5.12 -4.93
N GLU A 63 3.77 5.90 -3.85
CA GLU A 63 4.38 5.42 -2.61
C GLU A 63 3.58 4.26 -1.99
N VAL A 64 2.28 4.21 -2.24
CA VAL A 64 1.41 3.08 -1.86
C VAL A 64 1.79 1.82 -2.62
N GLU A 65 1.94 1.87 -3.94
CA GLU A 65 2.39 0.71 -4.73
C GLU A 65 3.76 0.20 -4.30
N TYR A 66 4.68 1.11 -3.96
CA TYR A 66 5.99 0.76 -3.46
C TYR A 66 5.90 0.02 -2.12
N ARG A 67 5.10 0.54 -1.17
CA ARG A 67 4.87 -0.12 0.13
C ARG A 67 4.23 -1.49 -0.05
N LEU A 68 3.23 -1.60 -0.93
CA LEU A 68 2.56 -2.87 -1.25
C LEU A 68 3.53 -3.88 -1.88
N ALA A 69 4.46 -3.44 -2.74
CA ALA A 69 5.50 -4.31 -3.29
C ALA A 69 6.45 -4.88 -2.22
N TRP A 70 6.84 -4.04 -1.25
CA TRP A 70 7.65 -4.49 -0.11
C TRP A 70 6.88 -5.42 0.82
N THR A 71 5.63 -5.10 1.16
CA THR A 71 4.78 -5.94 2.00
C THR A 71 4.64 -7.35 1.41
N ARG A 72 4.48 -7.46 0.09
CA ARG A 72 4.44 -8.75 -0.62
C ARG A 72 5.76 -9.51 -0.63
N THR A 73 6.90 -8.81 -0.54
CA THR A 73 8.22 -9.47 -0.44
C THR A 73 8.46 -10.05 0.96
N TYR A 74 7.72 -9.55 1.95
CA TYR A 74 7.80 -9.98 3.34
C TYR A 74 6.74 -11.03 3.75
N LEU A 75 5.72 -11.24 2.92
CA LEU A 75 4.68 -12.27 3.07
C LEU A 75 5.11 -13.58 2.41
#